data_AF-A0A844CYB4-F1
#
_entry.id   AF-A0A844CYB4-F1
#
_cell.length_a   1.000
_cell.length_b   1.000
_cell.length_c   1.000
_cell.angle_alpha   90.00
_cell.angle_beta   90.00
_cell.angle_gamma   90.00
#
_symmetry.space_group_name_H-M   'P 1'
#
loop_
_entity.id
_entity.type
_entity.pdbx_description
1 polymer ?
#
loop_
_entity_poly.entity_id
_entity_poly.type
_entity_poly.pdbx_seq_one_letter_code
_entity_poly.pdbx_strand_id
1 'polypeptide(L)'
;MKILEFVALTFSPQLPDGRYVFRPWGARGPCYLLSAQQRAARAWIQLALYGAALGGLWFLPLIADTMQDLVIFCVTFMLLNYVLFWLFSLGLPTTEKPPRPTPEQRRTAMAAISRSVGRPVLRVLLVISCLFVCAGGAMAFFLDEWITGLLCLLFFGACAATFRWQLSLL
;
A
#
# COMPACT_ATOMS: atom_id res chain seq x y z
N MET A 1 -11.77 12.57 -9.93
CA MET A 1 -10.55 12.54 -9.09
C MET A 1 -9.43 11.93 -9.92
N LYS A 2 -8.33 12.65 -10.13
CA LYS A 2 -7.19 12.11 -10.89
C LYS A 2 -6.49 11.05 -10.02
N ILE A 3 -5.97 9.96 -10.60
CA ILE A 3 -5.27 8.88 -9.88
C ILE A 3 -4.19 9.42 -8.92
N LEU A 4 -3.56 10.54 -9.28
CA LEU A 4 -2.55 11.20 -8.45
C LEU A 4 -3.12 11.83 -7.19
N GLU A 5 -4.32 12.39 -7.24
CA GLU A 5 -5.00 12.93 -6.06
C GLU A 5 -5.34 11.79 -5.11
N PHE A 6 -5.76 10.64 -5.66
CA PHE A 6 -5.99 9.43 -4.86
C PHE A 6 -4.73 8.98 -4.13
N VAL A 7 -3.61 8.84 -4.85
CA VAL A 7 -2.32 8.42 -4.29
C VAL A 7 -1.76 9.46 -3.31
N ALA A 8 -1.98 10.75 -3.57
CA ALA A 8 -1.56 11.79 -2.66
C ALA A 8 -2.32 11.67 -1.33
N LEU A 9 -3.64 11.46 -1.37
CA LEU A 9 -4.53 11.42 -0.20
C LEU A 9 -4.26 10.29 0.79
N THR A 10 -3.60 9.21 0.38
CA THR A 10 -3.53 7.99 1.17
C THR A 10 -2.52 8.00 2.33
N PHE A 11 -1.57 8.96 2.40
CA PHE A 11 -0.41 8.76 3.30
C PHE A 11 0.04 9.95 4.16
N SER A 12 -0.49 11.16 3.97
CA SER A 12 -0.03 12.32 4.74
C SER A 12 -1.20 13.13 5.29
N PRO A 13 -1.40 13.16 6.63
CA PRO A 13 -2.35 14.10 7.20
C PRO A 13 -1.90 15.52 6.88
N GLN A 14 -2.87 16.35 6.49
CA GLN A 14 -2.67 17.76 6.25
C GLN A 14 -2.73 18.50 7.60
N LEU A 15 -1.76 19.37 7.83
CA LEU A 15 -1.73 20.27 8.97
C LEU A 15 -2.63 21.50 8.69
N PRO A 16 -3.05 22.25 9.73
CA PRO A 16 -3.86 23.46 9.55
C PRO A 16 -3.22 24.53 8.68
N ASP A 17 -1.88 24.55 8.60
CA ASP A 17 -1.09 25.46 7.75
C ASP A 17 -1.01 25.01 6.28
N GLY A 18 -1.72 23.93 5.91
CA GLY A 18 -1.77 23.39 4.56
C GLY A 18 -0.60 22.48 4.18
N ARG A 19 0.41 22.30 5.05
CA ARG A 19 1.53 21.38 4.83
C ARG A 19 1.14 19.93 5.15
N TYR A 20 1.93 19.00 4.64
CA TYR A 20 1.68 17.56 4.78
C TYR A 20 2.74 16.89 5.62
N VAL A 21 2.32 15.92 6.44
CA VAL A 21 3.23 15.17 7.30
C VAL A 21 3.68 13.89 6.60
N PHE A 22 4.99 13.73 6.42
CA PHE A 22 5.61 12.55 5.84
C PHE A 22 6.33 11.73 6.90
N ARG A 23 5.97 10.43 6.99
CA ARG A 23 6.49 9.47 7.96
C ARG A 23 7.01 8.22 7.25
N PRO A 24 8.18 8.30 6.57
CA PRO A 24 8.73 7.17 5.82
C PRO A 24 8.98 5.93 6.69
N TRP A 25 9.28 6.13 7.96
CA TRP A 25 9.68 5.09 8.92
C TRP A 25 8.56 4.72 9.91
N GLY A 26 7.32 5.11 9.60
CA GLY A 26 6.17 4.89 10.48
C GLY A 26 6.33 5.54 11.86
N ALA A 27 6.07 4.77 12.92
CA ALA A 27 6.04 5.30 14.30
C ALA A 27 7.44 5.56 14.89
N ARG A 28 8.47 4.83 14.44
CA ARG A 28 9.78 4.76 15.10
C ARG A 28 10.82 5.77 14.57
N GLY A 29 10.62 6.39 13.41
CA GLY A 29 11.58 7.36 12.85
C GLY A 29 11.15 8.82 12.89
N PRO A 30 11.99 9.73 12.34
CA PRO A 30 11.69 11.15 12.20
C PRO A 30 10.46 11.42 11.34
N CYS A 31 9.86 12.59 11.58
CA CYS A 31 8.67 13.08 10.91
C CYS A 31 9.05 14.32 10.12
N TYR A 32 8.60 14.42 8.87
CA TYR A 32 9.02 15.48 7.95
C TYR A 32 7.82 16.27 7.45
N LEU A 33 8.05 17.54 7.10
CA LEU A 33 7.04 18.39 6.46
C LEU A 33 7.25 18.42 4.95
N LEU A 34 6.14 18.30 4.22
CA LEU A 34 6.08 18.41 2.77
C LEU A 34 5.18 19.59 2.38
N SER A 35 5.62 20.37 1.40
CA SER A 35 4.72 21.26 0.66
C SER A 35 3.80 20.45 -0.27
N ALA A 36 2.69 21.06 -0.72
CA ALA A 36 1.79 20.42 -1.69
C ALA A 36 2.51 20.02 -2.99
N GLN A 37 3.43 20.86 -3.48
CA GLN A 37 4.23 20.59 -4.67
C GLN A 37 5.21 19.42 -4.46
N GLN A 38 5.90 19.38 -3.32
CA GLN A 38 6.80 18.28 -2.98
C GLN A 38 6.05 16.96 -2.84
N ARG A 39 4.85 16.98 -2.24
CA ARG A 39 3.97 15.81 -2.14
C ARG A 39 3.56 15.28 -3.53
N ALA A 40 3.14 16.16 -4.43
CA ALA A 40 2.72 15.77 -5.78
C ALA A 40 3.88 15.15 -6.59
N ALA A 41 5.08 15.74 -6.54
CA ALA A 41 6.25 15.20 -7.21
C ALA A 41 6.62 13.80 -6.70
N ARG A 42 6.50 13.57 -5.38
CA ARG A 42 6.82 12.28 -4.76
C ARG A 42 5.77 11.20 -5.01
N ALA A 43 4.49 11.59 -5.07
CA ALA A 43 3.40 10.67 -5.38
C ALA A 43 3.60 10.01 -6.76
N TRP A 44 4.11 10.75 -7.74
CA TRP A 44 4.47 10.21 -9.05
C TRP A 44 5.57 9.16 -8.99
N ILE A 45 6.64 9.46 -8.27
CA ILE A 45 7.78 8.54 -8.16
C ILE A 45 7.35 7.27 -7.40
N GLN A 46 6.55 7.42 -6.34
CA GLN A 46 5.96 6.28 -5.64
C GLN A 46 5.06 5.45 -6.55
N LEU A 47 4.20 6.08 -7.36
CA LEU A 47 3.34 5.36 -8.30
C LEU A 47 4.15 4.59 -9.33
N ALA A 48 5.19 5.20 -9.90
CA ALA A 48 6.07 4.54 -10.85
C ALA A 48 6.80 3.34 -10.23
N LEU A 49 7.32 3.49 -9.01
CA LEU A 49 8.02 2.42 -8.30
C LEU A 49 7.11 1.29 -7.83
N TYR A 50 5.97 1.60 -7.24
CA TYR A 50 5.01 0.57 -6.86
C TYR A 50 4.42 -0.12 -8.09
N GLY A 51 4.20 0.61 -9.19
CA GLY A 51 3.81 0.03 -10.47
C GLY A 51 4.86 -0.92 -11.02
N ALA A 52 6.13 -0.50 -11.05
CA ALA A 52 7.24 -1.35 -11.48
C ALA A 52 7.41 -2.58 -10.57
N ALA A 53 7.22 -2.42 -9.26
CA ALA A 53 7.28 -3.51 -8.30
C ALA A 53 6.17 -4.53 -8.51
N LEU A 54 4.92 -4.07 -8.67
CA LEU A 54 3.78 -4.94 -8.98
C LEU A 54 3.99 -5.66 -10.31
N GLY A 55 4.51 -4.95 -11.31
CA GLY A 55 4.92 -5.54 -12.58
C GLY A 55 5.97 -6.63 -12.37
N GLY A 56 7.06 -6.34 -11.66
CA GLY A 56 8.10 -7.32 -11.34
C GLY A 56 7.57 -8.54 -10.59
N LEU A 57 6.63 -8.34 -9.66
CA LEU A 57 5.99 -9.41 -8.88
C LEU A 57 5.07 -10.27 -9.77
N TRP A 58 4.42 -9.67 -10.77
CA TRP A 58 3.64 -10.39 -11.78
C TRP A 58 4.51 -11.26 -12.69
N PHE A 59 5.68 -10.75 -13.09
CA PHE A 59 6.63 -11.51 -13.90
C PHE A 59 7.49 -12.46 -13.06
N LEU A 60 7.43 -12.39 -11.72
CA LEU A 60 8.27 -13.19 -10.84
C LEU A 60 8.20 -14.70 -11.10
N PRO A 61 7.03 -15.32 -11.37
CA PRO A 61 6.97 -16.75 -11.71
C PRO A 61 7.66 -17.13 -13.02
N LEU A 62 7.99 -16.16 -13.88
CA LEU A 62 8.69 -16.38 -15.15
C LEU A 62 10.22 -16.29 -15.01
N ILE A 63 10.72 -15.83 -13.86
CA ILE A 63 12.16 -15.58 -13.59
C ILE A 63 12.64 -16.22 -12.28
N ALA A 64 11.73 -16.61 -11.39
CA ALA A 64 12.03 -17.28 -10.13
C ALA A 64 11.61 -18.74 -10.22
N ASP A 65 12.56 -19.63 -10.51
CA ASP A 65 12.34 -21.08 -10.52
C ASP A 65 12.50 -21.68 -9.11
N THR A 66 13.11 -20.94 -8.17
CA THR A 66 13.39 -21.41 -6.82
C THR A 66 12.88 -20.46 -5.74
N MET A 67 12.62 -21.01 -4.55
CA MET A 67 12.31 -20.21 -3.36
C MET A 67 13.41 -19.19 -3.01
N GLN A 68 14.66 -19.48 -3.38
CA GLN A 68 15.78 -18.57 -3.17
C GLN A 68 15.62 -17.29 -4.01
N ASP A 69 15.15 -17.39 -5.25
CA ASP A 69 14.93 -16.25 -6.14
C ASP A 69 13.82 -15.33 -5.61
N LEU A 70 12.74 -15.93 -5.08
CA LEU A 70 11.67 -15.21 -4.39
C LEU A 70 12.19 -14.44 -3.18
N VAL A 71 13.05 -15.06 -2.36
CA VAL A 71 13.66 -14.41 -1.20
C VAL A 71 14.58 -13.27 -1.64
N ILE A 72 15.43 -13.48 -2.64
CA ILE A 72 16.32 -12.44 -3.18
C ILE A 72 15.51 -11.25 -3.70
N PHE A 73 14.43 -11.50 -4.44
CA PHE A 73 13.54 -10.46 -4.92
C PHE A 73 12.91 -9.68 -3.77
N CYS A 74 12.32 -10.37 -2.78
CA CYS A 74 11.71 -9.73 -1.61
C CYS A 74 12.70 -8.85 -0.85
N VAL A 75 13.91 -9.36 -0.58
CA VAL A 75 14.97 -8.63 0.13
C VAL A 75 15.42 -7.41 -0.69
N THR A 76 15.69 -7.59 -1.98
CA THR A 76 16.09 -6.50 -2.88
C THR A 76 15.04 -5.41 -2.94
N PHE A 77 13.76 -5.80 -3.03
CA PHE A 77 12.64 -4.88 -3.04
C PHE A 77 12.51 -4.09 -1.72
N MET A 78 12.67 -4.75 -0.57
CA MET A 78 12.66 -4.10 0.73
C MET A 78 13.82 -3.09 0.86
N LEU A 79 15.03 -3.47 0.44
CA LEU A 79 16.20 -2.58 0.45
C LEU A 79 16.00 -1.37 -0.46
N LEU A 80 15.47 -1.59 -1.67
CA LEU A 80 15.19 -0.51 -2.62
C LEU A 80 14.18 0.49 -2.05
N ASN A 81 13.08 0.00 -1.44
CA ASN A 81 12.10 0.86 -0.77
C ASN A 81 12.74 1.68 0.35
N TYR A 82 13.61 1.06 1.15
CA TYR A 82 14.31 1.75 2.23
C TYR A 82 15.18 2.88 1.68
N VAL A 83 16.01 2.61 0.67
CA VAL A 83 16.88 3.61 0.03
C VAL A 83 16.05 4.76 -0.56
N LEU A 84 14.93 4.46 -1.21
CA LEU A 84 14.05 5.47 -1.79
C LEU A 84 13.40 6.36 -0.73
N PHE A 85 12.89 5.77 0.35
CA PHE A 85 12.34 6.54 1.46
C PHE A 85 13.40 7.40 2.14
N TRP A 86 14.63 6.91 2.24
CA TRP A 86 15.76 7.70 2.71
C TRP A 86 16.08 8.87 1.78
N LEU A 87 16.24 8.63 0.48
CA LEU A 87 16.47 9.69 -0.52
C LEU A 87 15.35 10.73 -0.51
N PHE A 88 14.11 10.28 -0.36
CA PHE A 88 12.96 11.17 -0.18
C PHE A 88 13.04 11.94 1.13
N SER A 89 13.57 11.38 2.21
CA SER A 89 13.68 12.13 3.46
C SER A 89 14.77 13.21 3.46
N LEU A 90 15.74 13.14 2.53
CA LEU A 90 16.86 14.08 2.48
C LEU A 90 16.40 15.52 2.22
N GLY A 91 16.97 16.46 2.98
CA GLY A 91 16.72 17.89 2.86
C GLY A 91 15.33 18.35 3.32
N LEU A 92 14.50 17.46 3.85
CA LEU A 92 13.19 17.85 4.38
C LEU A 92 13.30 18.39 5.81
N PRO A 93 12.56 19.46 6.14
CA PRO A 93 12.48 19.94 7.51
C PRO A 93 11.77 18.91 8.39
N THR A 94 12.37 18.63 9.54
CA THR A 94 11.79 17.77 10.56
C THR A 94 10.71 18.51 11.34
N THR A 95 9.76 17.76 11.88
CA THR A 95 8.69 18.28 12.73
C THR A 95 8.41 17.32 13.87
N GLU A 96 7.78 17.82 14.92
CA GLU A 96 7.29 16.96 15.99
C GLU A 96 6.24 15.98 15.46
N LYS A 97 6.21 14.79 16.05
CA LYS A 97 5.25 13.77 15.66
C LYS A 97 3.85 14.25 16.09
N PRO A 98 2.88 14.46 15.17
CA PRO A 98 1.52 14.67 15.59
C PRO A 98 1.03 13.50 16.46
N PRO A 99 0.16 13.77 17.44
CA PRO A 99 -0.38 12.77 18.33
C PRO A 99 -1.01 11.63 17.52
N ARG A 100 -0.92 10.40 18.06
CA ARG A 100 -1.50 9.24 17.38
C ARG A 100 -3.01 9.46 17.24
N PRO A 101 -3.57 9.29 16.03
CA PRO A 101 -5.01 9.45 15.85
C PRO A 101 -5.75 8.41 16.69
N THR A 102 -6.82 8.86 17.33
CA THR A 102 -7.74 8.02 18.10
C THR A 102 -8.40 6.98 17.18
N PRO A 103 -8.94 5.87 17.71
CA PRO A 103 -9.67 4.90 16.89
C PRO A 103 -10.79 5.53 16.05
N GLU A 104 -11.50 6.51 16.60
CA GLU A 104 -12.53 7.26 15.90
C GLU A 104 -11.97 8.12 14.76
N GLN A 105 -10.89 8.85 14.99
CA GLN A 105 -10.22 9.64 13.95
C GLN A 105 -9.68 8.77 12.81
N ARG A 106 -9.22 7.55 13.11
CA ARG A 106 -8.83 6.59 12.07
C ARG A 106 -10.03 6.10 11.28
N ARG A 107 -11.15 5.83 11.96
CA ARG A 107 -12.39 5.38 11.30
C ARG A 107 -12.94 6.47 10.38
N THR A 108 -12.95 7.73 10.81
CA THR A 108 -13.41 8.86 9.98
C THR A 108 -12.49 9.10 8.79
N ALA A 109 -11.17 9.08 8.99
CA ALA A 109 -10.19 9.16 7.90
C ALA A 109 -10.37 8.01 6.89
N MET A 110 -10.53 6.78 7.37
CA MET A 110 -10.75 5.62 6.50
C MET A 110 -12.09 5.70 5.76
N ALA A 111 -13.16 6.18 6.40
CA ALA A 111 -14.45 6.40 5.75
C ALA A 111 -14.35 7.50 4.67
N ALA A 112 -13.56 8.54 4.88
CA ALA A 112 -13.30 9.57 3.87
C ALA A 112 -12.54 9.02 2.66
N ILE A 113 -11.50 8.20 2.90
CA ILE A 113 -10.77 7.48 1.83
C ILE A 113 -11.70 6.52 1.09
N SER A 114 -12.50 5.74 1.82
CA SER A 114 -13.44 4.80 1.19
C SER A 114 -14.43 5.54 0.30
N ARG A 115 -14.90 6.72 0.72
CA ARG A 115 -15.82 7.58 -0.06
C ARG A 115 -15.17 8.10 -1.33
N SER A 116 -13.88 8.41 -1.30
CA SER A 116 -13.15 8.90 -2.48
C SER A 116 -12.88 7.81 -3.51
N VAL A 117 -12.70 6.55 -3.09
CA VAL A 117 -12.63 5.38 -3.99
C VAL A 117 -14.00 5.09 -4.63
N GLY A 118 -15.06 5.16 -3.81
CA GLY A 118 -16.43 4.90 -4.22
C GLY A 118 -16.84 3.42 -4.12
N ARG A 119 -18.13 3.20 -3.83
CA ARG A 119 -18.72 1.86 -3.66
C ARG A 119 -18.50 0.92 -4.87
N PRO A 120 -18.64 1.35 -6.14
CA PRO A 120 -18.49 0.44 -7.28
C PRO A 120 -17.08 -0.16 -7.38
N VAL A 121 -16.05 0.67 -7.21
CA VAL A 121 -14.65 0.24 -7.31
C VAL A 121 -14.31 -0.75 -6.18
N LEU A 122 -14.72 -0.46 -4.94
CA LEU A 122 -14.51 -1.39 -3.83
C LEU A 122 -15.22 -2.73 -4.01
N ARG A 123 -16.41 -2.75 -4.65
CA ARG A 123 -17.10 -4.01 -4.98
C ARG A 123 -16.33 -4.81 -6.01
N VAL A 124 -15.82 -4.17 -7.06
CA VAL A 124 -14.99 -4.84 -8.08
C VAL A 124 -13.73 -5.42 -7.44
N LEU A 125 -13.02 -4.65 -6.61
CA LEU A 125 -11.83 -5.11 -5.89
C LEU A 125 -12.15 -6.28 -4.94
N LEU A 126 -13.30 -6.25 -4.25
CA LEU A 126 -13.75 -7.36 -3.42
C LEU A 126 -13.98 -8.63 -4.24
N VAL A 127 -14.69 -8.53 -5.37
CA VAL A 127 -14.96 -9.68 -6.25
C VAL A 127 -13.65 -10.27 -6.76
N ILE A 128 -12.74 -9.43 -7.27
CA ILE A 128 -11.40 -9.87 -7.72
C ILE A 128 -10.66 -10.58 -6.57
N SER A 129 -10.64 -10.00 -5.37
CA SER A 129 -9.98 -10.62 -4.22
C SER A 129 -10.57 -11.98 -3.87
N CYS A 130 -11.90 -12.12 -3.91
CA CYS A 130 -12.57 -13.40 -3.68
C CYS A 130 -12.19 -14.46 -4.74
N LEU A 131 -12.09 -14.06 -6.02
CA LEU A 131 -11.65 -14.97 -7.09
C LEU A 131 -10.22 -15.47 -6.82
N PHE A 132 -9.31 -14.59 -6.40
CA PHE A 132 -7.96 -14.99 -6.03
C PHE A 132 -7.90 -15.87 -4.78
N VAL A 133 -8.76 -15.64 -3.77
CA VAL A 133 -8.89 -16.55 -2.61
C VAL A 133 -9.33 -17.94 -3.06
N CYS A 134 -10.30 -18.05 -3.96
CA CYS A 134 -10.73 -19.33 -4.52
C CYS A 134 -9.62 -20.01 -5.32
N ALA A 135 -8.90 -19.26 -6.15
CA ALA A 135 -7.75 -19.77 -6.91
C ALA A 135 -6.61 -20.22 -5.99
N GLY A 136 -6.28 -19.44 -4.95
CA GLY A 136 -5.29 -19.79 -3.95
C GLY A 136 -5.68 -21.03 -3.15
N GLY A 137 -6.96 -21.17 -2.79
CA GLY A 137 -7.50 -22.39 -2.20
C GLY A 137 -7.39 -23.58 -3.15
N ALA A 138 -7.72 -23.39 -4.44
CA ALA A 138 -7.55 -24.44 -5.44
C ALA A 138 -6.08 -24.89 -5.54
N MET A 139 -5.15 -23.93 -5.58
CA MET A 139 -3.71 -24.20 -5.58
C MET A 139 -3.22 -24.86 -4.29
N ALA A 140 -3.81 -24.53 -3.15
CA ALA A 140 -3.38 -25.08 -1.86
C ALA A 140 -3.83 -26.53 -1.63
N PHE A 141 -5.03 -26.88 -2.13
CA PHE A 141 -5.67 -28.16 -1.84
C PHE A 141 -5.66 -29.16 -3.01
N PHE A 142 -5.52 -28.68 -4.25
CA PHE A 142 -5.62 -29.52 -5.45
C PHE A 142 -4.40 -29.46 -6.36
N LEU A 143 -3.46 -28.54 -6.13
CA LEU A 143 -2.21 -28.46 -6.85
C LEU A 143 -1.08 -28.63 -5.82
N ASP A 144 0.04 -29.25 -6.18
CA ASP A 144 1.18 -29.45 -5.26
C ASP A 144 1.90 -28.13 -4.86
N GLU A 145 1.32 -26.99 -5.23
CA GLU A 145 1.77 -25.61 -5.03
C GLU A 145 1.25 -25.02 -3.70
N TRP A 146 1.33 -25.80 -2.62
CA TRP A 146 0.64 -25.47 -1.37
C TRP A 146 1.12 -24.16 -0.72
N ILE A 147 2.41 -23.83 -0.84
CA ILE A 147 2.99 -22.59 -0.30
C ILE A 147 2.40 -21.39 -1.05
N THR A 148 2.45 -21.42 -2.38
CA THR A 148 1.91 -20.37 -3.25
C THR A 148 0.41 -20.19 -3.03
N GLY A 149 -0.32 -21.29 -2.93
CA GLY A 149 -1.75 -21.30 -2.62
C GLY A 149 -2.08 -20.67 -1.27
N LEU A 150 -1.35 -21.02 -0.20
CA LEU A 150 -1.53 -20.42 1.13
C LEU A 150 -1.21 -18.93 1.17
N LEU A 151 -0.11 -18.51 0.52
CA LEU A 151 0.26 -17.09 0.43
C LEU A 151 -0.83 -16.29 -0.30
N CYS A 152 -1.35 -16.83 -1.40
CA CYS A 152 -2.46 -16.25 -2.15
C CYS A 152 -3.72 -16.13 -1.27
N LEU A 153 -4.10 -17.22 -0.59
CA LEU A 153 -5.29 -17.27 0.26
C LEU A 153 -5.21 -16.27 1.42
N LEU A 154 -4.05 -16.18 2.10
CA LEU A 154 -3.83 -15.24 3.20
C LEU A 154 -3.84 -13.79 2.72
N PHE A 155 -3.09 -13.48 1.66
CA PHE A 155 -2.97 -12.11 1.16
C PHE A 155 -4.30 -11.59 0.62
N PHE A 156 -4.92 -12.31 -0.33
CA PHE A 156 -6.18 -11.88 -0.93
C PHE A 156 -7.36 -12.03 0.03
N GLY A 157 -7.29 -12.93 1.01
CA GLY A 157 -8.25 -13.03 2.10
C GLY A 157 -8.24 -11.77 2.98
N ALA A 158 -7.05 -11.30 3.35
CA ALA A 158 -6.89 -10.04 4.08
C ALA A 158 -7.37 -8.84 3.26
N CYS A 159 -7.10 -8.81 1.94
CA CYS A 159 -7.63 -7.80 1.04
C CYS A 159 -9.17 -7.82 0.99
N ALA A 160 -9.79 -8.99 0.80
CA ALA A 160 -11.24 -9.14 0.76
C ALA A 160 -11.90 -8.67 2.07
N ALA A 161 -11.35 -9.07 3.23
CA ALA A 161 -11.81 -8.61 4.53
C ALA A 161 -11.72 -7.08 4.66
N THR A 162 -10.62 -6.49 4.20
CA THR A 162 -10.39 -5.04 4.23
C THR A 162 -11.40 -4.30 3.35
N PHE A 163 -11.62 -4.75 2.10
CA PHE A 163 -12.58 -4.13 1.20
C PHE A 163 -14.02 -4.28 1.70
N ARG A 164 -14.36 -5.43 2.30
CA ARG A 164 -15.67 -5.64 2.93
C ARG A 164 -15.88 -4.67 4.09
N TRP A 165 -14.88 -4.49 4.94
CA TRP A 165 -14.92 -3.52 6.04
C TRP A 165 -15.05 -2.09 5.51
N GLN A 166 -14.25 -1.69 4.52
CA GLN A 166 -14.35 -0.36 3.89
C GLN A 166 -15.73 -0.11 3.28
N LEU A 167 -16.35 -1.11 2.64
CA LEU A 167 -17.72 -1.01 2.15
C LEU A 167 -18.75 -0.81 3.28
N SER A 168 -18.50 -1.32 4.48
CA SER A 168 -19.37 -1.09 5.64
C SER A 168 -19.22 0.31 6.27
N LEU A 169 -18.16 1.04 5.91
CA LEU A 169 -17.92 2.43 6.33
C LEU A 169 -18.53 3.46 5.37
N LEU A 170 -19.10 3.01 4.26
CA LEU A 170 -19.72 3.82 3.21
C LEU A 170 -21.23 3.87 3.34
#